data_AF-A0A7G5EID3-F1
#
_entry.id   AF-A0A7G5EID3-F1
#
_cell.length_a   1.000
_cell.length_b   1.000
_cell.length_c   1.000
_cell.angle_alpha   90.00
_cell.angle_beta   90.00
_cell.angle_gamma   90.00
#
_symmetry.space_group_name_H-M   'P 1'
#
loop_
_entity.id
_entity.type
_entity.pdbx_description
1 polymer ?
#
loop_
_entity_poly.entity_id
_entity_poly.type
_entity_poly.pdbx_seq_one_letter_code
_entity_poly.pdbx_strand_id
1 'polypeptide(L)'
;MSDAEIIKSILPLRAINALAMHGICSVEQIKANYPHGLLRARGFGMQSLRAVESAFFPGQSYDPNYRVPLSSRGASHISEQLAQDLEGFSVTNFMDMQ
;
A
#
# COMPACT_ATOMS: atom_id res chain seq x y z
N MET A 1 -23.38 -4.66 7.31
CA MET A 1 -23.22 -3.80 6.12
C MET A 1 -22.38 -4.54 5.12
N SER A 2 -22.81 -4.58 3.86
CA SER A 2 -22.04 -5.18 2.77
C SER A 2 -20.95 -4.22 2.27
N ASP A 3 -19.89 -4.73 1.65
CA ASP A 3 -18.83 -3.93 1.01
C ASP A 3 -19.40 -2.85 0.08
N ALA A 4 -20.43 -3.20 -0.69
CA ALA A 4 -21.10 -2.29 -1.61
C ALA A 4 -21.79 -1.12 -0.90
N GLU A 5 -22.36 -1.34 0.30
CA GLU A 5 -22.96 -0.28 1.10
C GLU A 5 -21.90 0.66 1.70
N ILE A 6 -20.77 0.11 2.15
CA ILE A 6 -19.64 0.86 2.68
C ILE A 6 -19.05 1.77 1.59
N ILE A 7 -18.85 1.23 0.39
CA ILE A 7 -18.35 2.01 -0.75
C ILE A 7 -19.33 3.14 -1.09
N LYS A 8 -20.65 2.85 -1.07
CA LYS A 8 -21.69 3.84 -1.36
C LYS A 8 -21.82 4.95 -0.32
N SER A 9 -21.53 4.67 0.94
CA SER A 9 -21.65 5.65 2.01
C SER A 9 -20.44 6.57 2.13
N ILE A 10 -19.26 6.14 1.67
CA ILE A 10 -18.01 6.88 1.86
C ILE A 10 -17.54 7.59 0.58
N LEU A 11 -17.75 6.99 -0.60
CA LEU A 11 -17.27 7.56 -1.86
C LEU A 11 -18.31 8.47 -2.54
N PRO A 12 -17.86 9.47 -3.32
CA PRO A 12 -18.77 10.28 -4.12
C PRO A 12 -19.41 9.45 -5.25
N LEU A 13 -20.65 9.79 -5.62
CA LEU A 13 -21.44 9.08 -6.65
C LEU A 13 -20.69 8.87 -7.97
N ARG A 14 -19.89 9.86 -8.39
CA ARG A 14 -19.06 9.72 -9.61
C ARG A 14 -18.02 8.60 -9.50
N ALA A 15 -17.35 8.48 -8.35
CA ALA A 15 -16.37 7.40 -8.13
C ALA A 15 -17.07 6.04 -8.10
N ILE A 16 -18.22 5.96 -7.42
CA ILE A 16 -19.03 4.72 -7.36
C ILE A 16 -19.45 4.27 -8.76
N ASN A 17 -19.99 5.17 -9.58
CA ASN A 17 -20.41 4.84 -10.94
C ASN A 17 -19.24 4.39 -11.82
N ALA A 18 -18.09 5.09 -11.71
CA ALA A 18 -16.89 4.70 -12.43
C ALA A 18 -16.38 3.32 -12.01
N LEU A 19 -16.33 3.01 -10.71
CA LEU A 19 -15.92 1.69 -10.22
C LEU A 19 -16.88 0.58 -10.70
N ALA A 20 -18.19 0.81 -10.58
CA ALA A 20 -19.22 -0.14 -10.99
C ALA A 20 -19.18 -0.43 -12.50
N MET A 21 -18.92 0.58 -13.34
CA MET A 21 -18.76 0.40 -14.79
C MET A 21 -17.62 -0.54 -15.16
N HIS A 22 -16.59 -0.64 -14.32
CA HIS A 22 -15.44 -1.52 -14.53
C HIS A 22 -15.51 -2.81 -13.68
N GLY A 23 -16.66 -3.11 -13.09
CA GLY A 23 -16.88 -4.32 -12.30
C GLY A 23 -16.18 -4.33 -10.93
N ILE A 24 -15.75 -3.18 -10.44
CA ILE A 24 -15.12 -3.03 -9.12
C ILE A 24 -16.20 -2.72 -8.10
N CYS A 25 -16.60 -3.74 -7.33
CA CYS A 25 -17.73 -3.68 -6.40
C CYS A 25 -17.35 -4.01 -4.95
N SER A 26 -16.11 -4.42 -4.69
CA SER A 26 -15.59 -4.75 -3.35
C SER A 26 -14.38 -3.89 -2.98
N VAL A 27 -14.18 -3.70 -1.67
CA VAL A 27 -13.02 -3.01 -1.12
C VAL A 27 -11.72 -3.71 -1.50
N GLU A 28 -11.70 -5.04 -1.55
CA GLU A 28 -10.52 -5.80 -1.95
C GLU A 28 -10.13 -5.53 -3.40
N GLN A 29 -11.11 -5.43 -4.29
CA GLN A 29 -10.88 -5.10 -5.70
C GLN A 29 -10.38 -3.67 -5.88
N ILE A 30 -10.87 -2.72 -5.06
CA ILE A 30 -10.33 -1.35 -5.03
C ILE A 30 -8.86 -1.38 -4.64
N LYS A 31 -8.52 -2.14 -3.60
CA LYS A 31 -7.14 -2.27 -3.12
C LYS A 31 -6.22 -2.93 -4.15
N ALA A 32 -6.69 -3.98 -4.80
CA ALA A 32 -5.93 -4.70 -5.82
C ALA A 32 -5.66 -3.88 -7.09
N ASN A 33 -6.56 -2.94 -7.44
CA ASN A 33 -6.42 -2.10 -8.63
C ASN A 33 -5.72 -0.75 -8.35
N TYR A 34 -5.47 -0.41 -7.09
CA TYR A 34 -4.79 0.82 -6.73
C TYR A 34 -3.31 0.81 -7.17
N PRO A 35 -2.75 1.95 -7.61
CA PRO A 35 -3.41 3.19 -8.02
C PRO A 35 -3.76 3.22 -9.52
N HIS A 36 -2.98 2.52 -10.35
CA HIS A 36 -3.03 2.67 -11.81
C HIS A 36 -4.23 1.98 -12.46
N GLY A 37 -4.71 0.85 -11.91
CA GLY A 37 -5.92 0.19 -12.42
C GLY A 37 -7.14 1.08 -12.25
N LEU A 38 -7.22 1.79 -11.11
CA LEU A 38 -8.27 2.78 -10.87
C LEU A 38 -8.16 3.98 -11.82
N LEU A 39 -6.96 4.53 -12.01
CA LEU A 39 -6.77 5.68 -12.92
C LEU A 39 -6.97 5.35 -14.41
N ARG A 40 -6.91 4.06 -14.79
CA ARG A 40 -7.27 3.62 -16.15
C ARG A 40 -8.78 3.53 -16.37
N ALA A 41 -9.57 3.46 -15.31
CA ALA A 41 -11.02 3.40 -15.42
C ALA A 41 -11.58 4.70 -16.01
N ARG A 42 -12.29 4.60 -17.14
CA ARG A 42 -12.97 5.74 -17.77
C ARG A 42 -13.90 6.43 -16.76
N GLY A 43 -13.71 7.74 -16.57
CA GLY A 43 -14.51 8.54 -15.64
C GLY A 43 -13.98 8.53 -14.20
N PHE A 44 -12.90 7.79 -13.93
CA PHE A 44 -12.21 7.79 -12.65
C PHE A 44 -10.96 8.69 -12.71
N GLY A 45 -11.02 9.83 -12.03
CA GLY A 45 -9.94 10.82 -12.04
C GLY A 45 -9.18 10.90 -10.71
N MET A 46 -8.18 11.78 -10.65
CA MET A 46 -7.39 12.03 -9.44
C MET A 46 -8.26 12.41 -8.23
N GLN A 47 -9.34 13.17 -8.40
CA GLN A 47 -10.25 13.49 -7.30
C GLN A 47 -10.94 12.26 -6.72
N SER A 48 -11.36 11.32 -7.57
CA SER A 48 -11.93 10.04 -7.14
C SER A 48 -10.88 9.18 -6.44
N LEU A 49 -9.63 9.21 -6.91
CA LEU A 49 -8.51 8.54 -6.25
C LEU A 49 -8.26 9.13 -4.86
N ARG A 50 -8.28 10.46 -4.69
CA ARG A 50 -8.13 11.10 -3.37
C ARG A 50 -9.22 10.66 -2.39
N ALA A 51 -10.46 10.55 -2.84
CA ALA A 51 -11.56 10.06 -1.99
C ALA A 51 -11.35 8.59 -1.57
N VAL A 52 -10.87 7.76 -2.49
CA VAL A 52 -10.47 6.36 -2.18
C VAL A 52 -9.32 6.32 -1.19
N GLU A 53 -8.31 7.17 -1.33
CA GLU A 53 -7.18 7.25 -0.42
C GLU A 53 -7.60 7.66 0.99
N SER A 54 -8.42 8.70 1.11
CA SER A 54 -8.95 9.13 2.41
C SER A 54 -9.79 8.05 3.11
N ALA A 55 -10.45 7.17 2.34
CA ALA A 55 -11.33 6.15 2.85
C ALA A 55 -10.61 4.84 3.21
N PHE A 56 -9.69 4.39 2.35
CA PHE A 56 -9.13 3.03 2.40
C PHE A 56 -7.61 2.99 2.60
N PHE A 57 -6.91 4.12 2.44
CA PHE A 57 -5.46 4.21 2.52
C PHE A 57 -5.02 5.42 3.38
N PRO A 58 -5.41 5.49 4.65
CA PRO A 58 -5.06 6.62 5.50
C PRO A 58 -3.53 6.75 5.61
N GLY A 59 -3.02 7.95 5.30
CA GLY A 59 -1.57 8.23 5.32
C GLY A 59 -0.82 7.84 4.05
N GLN A 60 -1.47 7.23 3.07
CA GLN A 60 -0.88 6.93 1.76
C GLN A 60 -1.60 7.74 0.68
N SER A 61 -0.81 8.37 -0.19
CA SER A 61 -1.31 9.14 -1.32
C SER A 61 -0.42 8.88 -2.52
N TYR A 62 -1.04 8.59 -3.66
CA TYR A 62 -0.38 8.47 -4.93
C TYR A 62 0.09 9.86 -5.38
N ASP A 63 1.38 9.97 -5.66
CA ASP A 63 1.97 11.15 -6.27
C ASP A 63 2.45 10.79 -7.68
N PRO A 64 1.77 11.30 -8.74
CA PRO A 64 2.15 11.00 -10.12
C PRO A 64 3.52 11.59 -10.50
N ASN A 65 4.04 12.54 -9.72
CA ASN A 65 5.32 13.17 -9.95
C ASN A 65 6.42 12.63 -9.02
N TYR A 66 6.12 11.60 -8.22
CA TYR A 66 7.11 11.00 -7.35
C TYR A 66 8.23 10.39 -8.20
N ARG A 67 9.32 11.14 -8.29
CA ARG A 67 10.60 10.65 -8.80
C ARG A 67 11.35 10.13 -7.59
N VAL A 68 11.75 8.86 -7.64
CA VAL A 68 12.66 8.29 -6.64
C VAL A 68 13.83 9.26 -6.50
N PRO A 69 14.10 9.81 -5.30
CA PRO A 69 15.23 10.70 -5.11
C PRO A 69 16.49 9.99 -5.61
N LEU A 70 17.29 10.65 -6.45
CA LEU A 70 18.53 10.08 -6.97
C LEU A 70 19.51 9.65 -5.84
N SER A 71 19.28 10.11 -4.61
CA SER A 71 19.97 9.70 -3.39
C SER A 71 19.75 8.24 -2.98
N SER A 72 18.79 7.52 -3.56
CA SER A 72 18.54 6.10 -3.25
C SER A 72 19.49 5.13 -3.96
N ARG A 73 20.32 5.59 -4.91
CA ARG A 73 21.26 4.72 -5.64
C ARG A 73 22.51 4.32 -4.84
N GLY A 74 22.66 4.82 -3.61
CA GLY A 74 23.80 4.53 -2.73
C GLY A 74 23.43 3.97 -1.35
N ALA A 75 22.17 3.66 -1.07
CA ALA A 75 21.72 3.21 0.25
C ALA A 75 21.62 1.67 0.39
N SER A 76 22.30 0.90 -0.46
CA SER A 76 22.39 -0.56 -0.35
C SER A 76 23.56 -1.05 0.52
N HIS A 77 23.94 -0.29 1.55
CA HIS A 77 25.03 -0.67 2.46
C HIS A 77 24.69 -0.54 3.96
N ILE A 78 23.40 -0.59 4.31
CA ILE A 78 22.97 -0.56 5.73
C ILE A 78 22.25 -1.84 6.16
N SER A 79 22.08 -2.81 5.26
CA SER A 79 21.38 -4.07 5.56
C SER A 79 22.30 -5.24 5.90
N GLU A 80 23.62 -5.08 5.80
CA GLU A 80 24.58 -6.15 6.11
C GLU A 80 25.13 -6.04 7.55
N GLN A 81 25.20 -4.82 8.09
CA GLN A 81 25.72 -4.59 9.45
C GLN A 81 24.69 -4.88 10.56
N LEU A 82 23.39 -4.69 10.30
CA LEU A 82 22.34 -5.02 11.28
C LEU A 82 22.16 -6.53 11.50
N ALA A 83 22.59 -7.35 10.53
CA ALA A 83 22.56 -8.81 10.64
C ALA A 83 23.73 -9.35 11.48
N GLN A 84 24.83 -8.59 11.60
CA GLN A 84 26.02 -8.99 12.36
C GLN A 84 25.88 -8.70 13.86
N ASP A 85 25.04 -7.74 14.25
CA ASP A 85 24.84 -7.37 15.66
C ASP A 85 23.92 -8.36 16.43
N LEU A 86 23.29 -9.32 15.77
CA LEU A 86 22.43 -10.33 16.41
C LEU A 86 23.14 -11.67 16.72
N GLU A 87 24.38 -11.86 16.29
CA GLU A 87 25.19 -13.07 16.58
C GLU A 87 26.03 -12.93 17.87
N GLY A 88 25.70 -11.95 18.73
CA GLY A 88 26.46 -11.64 19.96
C GLY A 88 25.87 -12.15 21.28
N PHE A 89 24.67 -12.76 21.29
CA PHE A 89 24.05 -13.25 22.53
C PHE A 89 24.27 -14.77 22.73
N SER A 90 25.41 -15.08 23.34
CA SER A 90 25.74 -16.39 23.91
C SER A 90 24.67 -16.85 24.93
N VAL A 91 24.13 -18.07 24.74
CA VAL A 91 23.70 -18.91 25.86
C VAL A 91 24.10 -20.35 25.59
N THR A 92 25.15 -20.81 26.27
CA THR A 92 25.36 -22.14 26.90
C THR A 92 26.83 -22.60 26.80
N ASN A 93 27.68 -21.99 27.63
CA ASN A 93 28.65 -22.81 28.35
C ASN A 93 27.86 -23.56 29.43
N PHE A 94 27.80 -24.90 29.39
CA PHE A 94 28.06 -25.78 30.54
C PHE A 94 27.88 -27.25 30.18
N MET A 95 28.87 -28.07 30.57
CA MET A 95 28.92 -29.55 30.62
C MET A 95 29.04 -30.25 29.25
N ASP A 96 30.01 -31.10 28.97
CA ASP A 96 30.70 -32.06 29.84
C ASP A 96 32.16 -32.29 29.42
N MET A 97 33.03 -32.42 30.43
CA MET A 97 34.23 -33.24 30.36
C MET A 97 33.80 -34.70 30.18
N GLN A 98 34.47 -35.46 29.31
CA GLN A 98 35.09 -36.77 29.56
C GLN A 98 35.86 -37.19 28.29
#